data_AF-W1Y9J7-F1
#
_entry.id   AF-W1Y9J7-F1
#
_cell.length_a   1.000
_cell.length_b   1.000
_cell.length_c   1.000
_cell.angle_alpha   90.00
_cell.angle_beta   90.00
_cell.angle_gamma   90.00
#
_symmetry.space_group_name_H-M   'P 1'
#
loop_
_entity.id
_entity.type
_entity.pdbx_description
1 polymer ?
#
loop_
_entity_poly.entity_id
_entity_poly.type
_entity_poly.pdbx_seq_one_letter_code
_entity_poly.pdbx_strand_id
1 'polypeptide(L)'
;HLSNYYHRSQKRFVKDLEHVYDKLLSLTYTERSGLSFKKFVLFTGYEVDVDTQELIVSINPKLKHVLNEITADFTKFELKE
;
A
#
# COMPACT_ATOMS: atom_id res chain seq x y z
N HIS A 1 4.06 -23.48 27.83
CA HIS A 1 3.08 -23.49 26.72
C HIS A 1 2.84 -22.04 26.27
N LEU A 2 3.78 -21.43 25.54
CA LEU A 2 3.71 -20.03 25.08
C LEU A 2 3.90 -19.91 23.55
N SER A 3 4.52 -20.92 22.92
CA SER A 3 4.77 -20.98 21.48
C SER A 3 3.49 -20.89 20.64
N ASN A 4 2.38 -21.47 21.11
CA ASN A 4 1.08 -21.39 20.44
C ASN A 4 0.40 -20.01 20.52
N TYR A 5 0.79 -19.15 21.47
CA TYR A 5 0.26 -17.79 21.56
C TYR A 5 1.00 -16.87 20.59
N TYR A 6 2.33 -16.94 20.59
CA TYR A 6 3.20 -16.19 19.66
C TYR A 6 2.90 -16.50 18.18
N HIS A 7 2.67 -17.78 17.86
CA HIS A 7 2.36 -18.17 16.49
C HIS A 7 0.96 -17.72 16.04
N ARG A 8 -0.01 -17.63 16.97
CA ARG A 8 -1.35 -17.10 16.67
C ARG A 8 -1.35 -15.60 16.49
N SER A 9 -0.58 -14.86 17.29
CA SER A 9 -0.43 -13.41 17.10
C SER A 9 0.25 -13.08 15.77
N GLN A 10 1.26 -13.85 15.37
CA GLN A 10 1.95 -13.66 14.09
C GLN A 10 1.02 -13.91 12.89
N LYS A 11 0.24 -15.01 12.90
CA LYS A 11 -0.75 -15.27 11.83
C LYS A 11 -1.82 -14.18 11.72
N ARG A 12 -2.27 -13.65 12.86
CA ARG A 12 -3.23 -12.55 12.87
C ARG A 12 -2.61 -11.27 12.30
N PHE A 13 -1.37 -10.98 12.67
CA PHE A 13 -0.63 -9.83 12.14
C PHE A 13 -0.47 -9.91 10.61
N VAL A 14 -0.04 -11.05 10.07
CA VAL A 14 0.07 -11.24 8.61
C VAL A 14 -1.27 -11.05 7.92
N LYS A 15 -2.34 -11.62 8.48
CA LYS A 15 -3.69 -11.45 7.94
C LYS A 15 -4.14 -9.99 7.97
N ASP A 16 -3.85 -9.26 9.04
CA ASP A 16 -4.19 -7.85 9.15
C ASP A 16 -3.41 -7.02 8.11
N LEU A 17 -2.13 -7.35 7.87
CA LEU A 17 -1.31 -6.76 6.80
C LEU A 17 -1.89 -7.02 5.41
N GLU A 18 -2.23 -8.27 5.09
CA GLU A 18 -2.89 -8.62 3.81
C GLU A 18 -4.13 -7.75 3.57
N HIS A 19 -5.01 -7.60 4.57
CA HIS A 19 -6.22 -6.77 4.42
C HIS A 19 -5.91 -5.28 4.21
N VAL A 20 -4.84 -4.76 4.82
CA VAL A 20 -4.42 -3.37 4.61
C VAL A 20 -3.86 -3.19 3.19
N TYR A 21 -3.06 -4.14 2.71
CA TYR A 21 -2.46 -4.05 1.39
C TYR A 21 -3.45 -4.30 0.26
N ASP A 22 -4.45 -5.16 0.45
CA ASP A 22 -5.56 -5.33 -0.50
C ASP A 22 -6.35 -4.02 -0.68
N LYS A 23 -6.55 -3.27 0.42
CA LYS A 23 -7.14 -1.93 0.34
C LYS A 23 -6.25 -0.96 -0.41
N LEU A 24 -4.93 -1.00 -0.20
CA LEU A 24 -3.98 -0.17 -0.93
C LEU A 24 -4.04 -0.46 -2.44
N LEU A 25 -4.10 -1.73 -2.85
CA LEU A 25 -4.25 -2.10 -4.28
C LEU A 25 -5.56 -1.60 -4.90
N SER A 26 -6.63 -1.46 -4.10
CA SER A 26 -7.90 -0.93 -4.58
C SER A 26 -7.90 0.58 -4.85
N LEU A 27 -6.83 1.29 -4.43
CA LEU A 27 -6.74 2.73 -4.59
C LEU A 27 -6.61 3.10 -6.07
N THR A 28 -7.57 3.89 -6.54
CA THR A 28 -7.60 4.40 -7.90
C THR A 28 -7.65 5.92 -7.89
N TYR A 29 -6.92 6.52 -8.82
CA TYR A 29 -6.94 7.95 -9.09
C TYR A 29 -7.75 8.23 -10.35
N THR A 30 -8.61 9.24 -10.30
CA THR A 30 -9.41 9.67 -11.45
C THR A 30 -9.14 11.14 -11.74
N GLU A 31 -8.59 11.41 -12.92
CA GLU A 31 -8.41 12.76 -13.46
C GLU A 31 -9.61 13.09 -14.37
N ARG A 32 -10.25 14.25 -14.20
CA ARG A 32 -11.36 14.70 -15.05
C ARG A 32 -11.01 15.99 -15.77
N SER A 33 -11.33 16.07 -17.05
CA SER A 33 -11.17 17.26 -17.88
C SER A 33 -12.40 17.42 -18.79
N GLY A 34 -13.31 18.31 -18.41
CA GLY A 34 -14.60 18.47 -19.09
C GLY A 34 -15.43 17.19 -19.05
N LEU A 35 -15.78 16.66 -20.23
CA LEU A 35 -16.52 15.40 -20.39
C LEU A 35 -15.61 14.16 -20.46
N SER A 36 -14.28 14.35 -20.46
CA SER A 36 -13.31 13.25 -20.51
C SER A 36 -12.77 12.92 -19.13
N PHE A 37 -12.45 11.64 -18.91
CA PHE A 37 -11.83 11.18 -17.67
C PHE A 37 -10.74 10.15 -17.95
N LYS A 38 -9.75 10.09 -17.07
CA LYS A 38 -8.73 9.04 -17.03
C LYS A 38 -8.75 8.41 -15.65
N LYS A 39 -8.62 7.08 -15.59
CA LYS A 39 -8.59 6.33 -14.33
C LYS A 39 -7.35 5.45 -14.30
N PHE A 40 -6.67 5.43 -13.15
CA PHE A 40 -5.44 4.67 -12.95
C PHE A 40 -5.47 3.97 -11.59
N VAL A 41 -4.81 2.81 -11.50
CA VAL A 41 -4.47 2.16 -10.23
C VAL A 41 -3.17 2.77 -9.70
N LEU A 42 -3.13 3.14 -8.43
CA LEU A 42 -1.94 3.76 -7.83
C LEU A 42 -0.81 2.74 -7.61
N PHE A 43 -1.19 1.56 -7.13
CA PHE A 43 -0.28 0.46 -6.84
C PHE A 43 -0.62 -0.72 -7.75
N THR A 44 0.41 -1.40 -8.25
CA THR A 44 0.26 -2.53 -9.17
C THR A 44 0.59 -3.88 -8.53
N GLY A 45 1.13 -3.86 -7.31
CA GLY A 45 1.47 -5.05 -6.55
C GLY A 45 2.13 -4.71 -5.23
N TYR A 46 2.15 -5.67 -4.32
CA TYR A 46 2.93 -5.63 -3.09
C TYR A 46 3.54 -6.99 -2.81
N GLU A 47 4.69 -7.01 -2.15
CA GLU A 47 5.37 -8.21 -1.66
C GLU A 47 5.69 -8.00 -0.18
N VAL A 48 5.33 -8.98 0.66
CA VAL A 48 5.58 -8.95 2.10
C VAL A 48 6.54 -10.07 2.45
N ASP A 49 7.67 -9.70 3.05
CA ASP A 49 8.54 -10.64 3.75
C ASP A 49 8.31 -10.50 5.25
N VAL A 50 7.69 -11.52 5.84
CA VAL A 50 7.33 -11.52 7.27
C VAL A 50 8.54 -11.81 8.15
N ASP A 51 9.56 -12.49 7.61
CA ASP A 51 10.77 -12.85 8.33
C ASP A 51 11.71 -11.63 8.45
N THR A 52 11.83 -10.84 7.38
CA THR A 52 12.58 -9.57 7.37
C THR A 52 11.75 -8.36 7.79
N GLN A 53 10.43 -8.50 7.89
CA GLN A 53 9.46 -7.41 8.15
C GLN A 53 9.50 -6.31 7.08
N GLU A 54 9.79 -6.69 5.84
CA GLU A 54 9.87 -5.77 4.71
C GLU A 54 8.60 -5.81 3.87
N LEU A 55 8.19 -4.61 3.41
CA LEU A 55 7.14 -4.43 2.43
C LEU A 55 7.72 -3.75 1.20
N ILE A 56 7.59 -4.41 0.06
CA ILE A 56 7.91 -3.81 -1.24
C ILE A 56 6.60 -3.50 -1.95
N VAL A 57 6.39 -2.23 -2.31
CA VAL A 57 5.19 -1.81 -3.04
C VAL A 57 5.58 -1.38 -4.45
N SER A 58 4.91 -1.96 -5.44
CA SER A 58 5.10 -1.63 -6.85
C SER A 58 4.13 -0.52 -7.27
N ILE A 59 4.67 0.53 -7.89
CA ILE A 59 3.90 1.63 -8.48
C ILE A 59 3.81 1.47 -10.00
N ASN A 60 2.70 1.92 -10.59
CA ASN A 60 2.59 1.95 -12.04
C ASN A 60 3.62 2.93 -12.63
N PRO A 61 4.54 2.51 -13.52
CA PRO A 61 5.57 3.40 -14.08
C PRO A 61 4.99 4.63 -14.79
N LYS A 62 3.80 4.51 -15.38
CA LYS A 62 3.10 5.63 -16.03
C LYS A 62 2.65 6.71 -15.04
N LEU A 63 2.52 6.36 -13.76
CA LEU A 63 2.17 7.28 -12.69
C LEU A 63 3.38 7.88 -12.00
N LYS A 64 4.62 7.53 -12.38
CA LYS A 64 5.81 8.07 -11.72
C LYS A 64 5.84 9.61 -11.73
N HIS A 65 5.41 10.23 -12.82
CA HIS A 65 5.30 11.69 -12.93
C HIS A 65 4.13 12.26 -12.11
N VAL A 66 2.97 11.58 -12.11
CA VAL A 66 1.78 11.98 -11.33
C VAL A 66 2.03 11.85 -9.83
N LEU A 67 2.70 10.79 -9.39
CA LEU A 67 3.08 10.58 -7.99
C LEU A 67 4.09 11.63 -7.54
N ASN A 68 5.05 12.00 -8.37
CA ASN A 68 6.00 13.07 -8.05
C ASN A 68 5.30 14.42 -7.82
N GLU A 69 4.26 14.71 -8.61
CA GLU A 69 3.42 15.90 -8.44
C GLU A 69 2.53 15.82 -7.18
N ILE A 70 2.01 14.63 -6.83
CA ILE A 70 1.24 14.40 -5.58
C ILE A 70 2.16 14.42 -4.35
N THR A 71 3.41 13.96 -4.46
CA THR A 71 4.36 13.94 -3.34
C THR A 71 4.82 15.31 -2.88
N ALA A 72 4.62 16.35 -3.70
CA ALA A 72 4.84 17.73 -3.27
C ALA A 72 3.93 18.13 -2.09
N ASP A 73 2.73 17.55 -2.01
CA ASP A 73 1.74 17.79 -0.95
C ASP A 73 1.58 16.58 0.02
N PHE A 74 2.46 15.60 -0.05
CA PHE A 74 2.32 14.39 0.77
C PHE A 74 2.86 14.63 2.18
N THR A 75 1.94 14.74 3.13
CA THR A 75 2.27 14.75 4.55
C THR A 75 2.90 13.40 4.92
N LYS A 76 4.21 13.38 5.16
CA LYS A 76 4.91 12.21 5.70
C LYS A 76 4.37 11.96 7.11
N PHE A 77 3.42 11.05 7.24
CA PHE A 77 3.02 10.54 8.54
C PHE A 77 4.13 9.62 9.04
N GLU A 78 5.06 10.16 9.82
CA GLU A 78 5.91 9.32 10.65
C GLU A 78 4.98 8.65 11.68
N LEU A 79 5.01 7.31 11.72
CA LEU A 79 4.40 6.55 12.79
C LEU A 79 5.05 7.02 14.10
N LYS A 80 4.35 7.87 14.85
CA LYS A 80 4.70 8.11 16.24
C LYS A 80 4.38 6.82 16.99
N GLU A 81 5.42 6.27 17.63
CA GLU A 81 5.35 5.13 18.55
C GLU A 81 4.28 5.31 19.62
#